data_AF-A0A5E4J5V2-F1
#
_entry.id   AF-A0A5E4J5V2-F1
#
_cell.length_a   1.000
_cell.length_b   1.000
_cell.length_c   1.000
_cell.angle_alpha   90.00
_cell.angle_beta   90.00
_cell.angle_gamma   90.00
#
_symmetry.space_group_name_H-M   'P 1'
#
loop_
_entity.id
_entity.type
_entity.pdbx_description
1 polymer ?
#
loop_
_entity_poly.entity_id
_entity_poly.type
_entity_poly.pdbx_seq_one_letter_code
_entity_poly.pdbx_strand_id
1 'polypeptide(L)'
;MGDAAVKMKVMPESTEIDLTKLAEDIKKVIPSFARLHVIQEMPIAFGLKALIVVTIMNDKGGHSPDEIEAAVSKVAGVESVEVEEVGLL
;
A
#
# COMPACT_ATOMS: atom_id res chain seq x y z
N MET A 1 22.07 -0.25 9.96
CA MET A 1 21.43 0.32 8.76
C MET A 1 20.18 -0.51 8.61
N GLY A 2 19.04 0.02 9.04
CA GLY A 2 17.79 -0.72 9.04
C GLY A 2 16.94 -0.30 7.86
N ASP A 3 16.48 -1.28 7.10
CA ASP A 3 15.35 -1.08 6.21
C ASP A 3 14.07 -1.15 7.07
N ALA A 4 13.00 -0.49 6.68
CA ALA A 4 11.71 -0.58 7.37
C ALA A 4 10.68 -1.17 6.42
N ALA A 5 10.06 -2.28 6.83
CA ALA A 5 8.91 -2.87 6.15
C ALA A 5 7.62 -2.22 6.68
N VAL A 6 6.88 -1.57 5.79
CA VAL A 6 5.57 -1.00 6.07
C VAL A 6 4.52 -1.87 5.40
N LYS A 7 3.63 -2.45 6.19
CA LYS A 7 2.45 -3.17 5.71
C LYS A 7 1.24 -2.25 5.75
N MET A 8 0.59 -2.12 4.60
CA MET A 8 -0.57 -1.26 4.39
C MET A 8 -1.69 -2.11 3.81
N LYS A 9 -2.90 -1.87 4.27
CA LYS A 9 -4.13 -2.48 3.78
C LYS A 9 -4.91 -1.43 3.01
N VAL A 10 -5.08 -1.68 1.73
CA VAL A 10 -5.82 -0.83 0.81
C VAL A 10 -7.17 -1.48 0.56
N MET A 11 -8.24 -0.78 0.91
CA MET A 11 -9.60 -1.20 0.59
C MET A 11 -10.04 -0.52 -0.71
N PRO A 12 -10.42 -1.27 -1.74
CA PRO A 12 -11.00 -0.68 -2.94
C PRO A 12 -12.46 -0.28 -2.70
N GLU A 13 -12.95 0.72 -3.42
CA GLU A 13 -14.35 1.21 -3.33
C GLU A 13 -15.38 0.15 -3.72
N SER A 14 -14.99 -0.85 -4.52
CA SER A 14 -15.89 -1.93 -4.92
C SER A 14 -15.14 -3.14 -5.48
N THR A 15 -15.85 -4.27 -5.51
CA THR A 15 -15.37 -5.53 -6.12
C THR A 15 -15.17 -5.43 -7.64
N GLU A 16 -15.75 -4.39 -8.25
CA GLU A 16 -15.67 -4.06 -9.67
C GLU A 16 -14.37 -3.33 -10.05
N ILE A 17 -13.61 -2.86 -9.05
CA ILE A 17 -12.33 -2.19 -9.28
C ILE A 17 -11.28 -3.22 -9.74
N ASP A 18 -10.60 -2.90 -10.84
CA ASP A 18 -9.46 -3.66 -11.34
C ASP A 18 -8.28 -3.57 -10.35
N LEU A 19 -8.13 -4.59 -9.49
CA LEU A 19 -7.01 -4.68 -8.55
C LEU A 19 -5.65 -4.63 -9.24
N THR A 20 -5.55 -5.16 -10.46
CA THR A 20 -4.33 -5.09 -11.28
C THR A 20 -3.97 -3.65 -11.64
N LYS A 21 -4.95 -2.85 -12.07
CA LYS A 21 -4.72 -1.42 -12.36
C LYS A 21 -4.39 -0.66 -11.08
N LEU A 22 -5.14 -0.92 -9.99
CA LEU A 22 -4.88 -0.30 -8.70
C LEU A 22 -3.44 -0.57 -8.24
N ALA A 23 -2.97 -1.82 -8.36
CA ALA A 23 -1.60 -2.19 -8.04
C ALA A 23 -0.56 -1.45 -8.89
N GLU A 24 -0.82 -1.26 -10.19
CA GLU A 24 0.05 -0.46 -11.07
C GLU A 24 0.06 1.03 -10.72
N ASP A 25 -1.11 1.62 -10.44
CA ASP A 25 -1.22 3.01 -10.01
C ASP A 25 -0.52 3.23 -8.66
N ILE A 26 -0.74 2.34 -7.70
CA ILE A 26 -0.03 2.31 -6.41
C ILE A 26 1.47 2.32 -6.66
N LYS A 27 1.97 1.42 -7.53
CA LYS A 27 3.40 1.33 -7.87
C LYS A 27 3.95 2.62 -8.50
N LYS A 28 3.14 3.39 -9.24
CA LYS A 28 3.54 4.66 -9.84
C LYS A 28 3.53 5.82 -8.86
N VAL A 29 2.63 5.81 -7.87
CA VAL A 29 2.58 6.84 -6.83
C VAL A 29 3.57 6.58 -5.69
N ILE A 30 4.09 5.36 -5.56
CA ILE A 30 5.11 5.04 -4.56
C ILE A 30 6.33 5.94 -4.79
N PRO A 31 6.73 6.73 -3.78
CA PRO A 31 7.85 7.65 -3.89
C PRO A 31 9.18 6.90 -3.95
N SER A 32 10.22 7.52 -4.55
CA SER A 32 11.51 6.87 -4.82
C SER A 32 12.27 6.36 -3.58
N PHE A 33 11.93 6.84 -2.38
CA PHE A 33 12.50 6.38 -1.12
C PHE A 33 11.91 5.06 -0.62
N ALA A 34 10.74 4.67 -1.14
CA ALA A 34 10.06 3.43 -0.82
C ALA A 34 10.08 2.50 -2.04
N ARG A 35 10.22 1.20 -1.80
CA ARG A 35 10.05 0.18 -2.84
C ARG A 35 8.86 -0.68 -2.49
N LEU A 36 7.98 -0.84 -3.47
CA LEU A 36 6.96 -1.88 -3.42
C LEU A 36 7.66 -3.24 -3.32
N HIS A 37 7.45 -3.96 -2.22
CA HIS A 37 8.03 -5.28 -2.00
C HIS A 37 7.06 -6.39 -2.39
N VAL A 38 5.83 -6.33 -1.87
CA VAL A 38 4.79 -7.30 -2.18
C VAL A 38 3.44 -6.61 -2.28
N ILE A 39 2.60 -7.11 -3.17
CA ILE A 39 1.17 -6.81 -3.20
C ILE A 39 0.45 -8.15 -3.16
N GLN A 40 -0.48 -8.30 -2.24
CA GLN A 40 -1.33 -9.49 -2.13
C GLN A 40 -2.79 -9.05 -2.10
N GLU A 41 -3.62 -9.72 -2.89
CA GLU A 41 -5.07 -9.59 -2.77
C GLU A 41 -5.59 -10.57 -1.72
N MET A 42 -6.25 -10.03 -0.70
CA MET A 42 -6.87 -10.80 0.37
C MET A 42 -8.40 -10.74 0.20
N PRO A 43 -9.05 -11.85 -0.16
CA PRO A 43 -10.51 -11.89 -0.17
C PRO A 43 -11.03 -11.72 1.26
N ILE A 44 -11.97 -10.79 1.44
CA ILE A 44 -12.67 -10.60 2.71
C ILE A 44 -13.97 -11.41 2.64
N ALA A 45 -15.12 -10.75 2.55
CA ALA A 45 -16.44 -11.34 2.58
C ALA A 45 -17.33 -10.60 1.56
N PHE A 46 -18.40 -11.26 1.11
CA PHE A 46 -19.34 -10.69 0.12
C PHE A 46 -18.68 -10.28 -1.20
N GLY A 47 -17.68 -11.04 -1.67
CA GLY A 47 -16.96 -10.75 -2.91
C GLY A 47 -15.97 -9.59 -2.83
N LEU A 48 -15.90 -8.90 -1.67
CA LEU A 48 -14.93 -7.84 -1.44
C LEU A 48 -13.53 -8.41 -1.28
N LYS A 49 -12.55 -7.73 -1.88
CA LYS A 49 -11.14 -8.06 -1.79
C LYS A 49 -10.40 -6.83 -1.28
N ALA A 50 -9.52 -7.00 -0.31
CA ALA A 50 -8.58 -5.97 0.10
C ALA A 50 -7.22 -6.22 -0.55
N LEU A 51 -6.44 -5.17 -0.73
CA LEU A 51 -5.07 -5.22 -1.23
C LEU A 51 -4.12 -4.98 -0.06
N ILE A 52 -3.39 -6.01 0.34
CA ILE A 52 -2.28 -5.92 1.28
C ILE A 52 -1.04 -5.52 0.49
N VAL A 53 -0.55 -4.31 0.74
CA VAL A 53 0.63 -3.73 0.11
C VAL A 53 1.74 -3.67 1.15
N VAL A 54 2.84 -4.36 0.90
CA VAL A 54 4.05 -4.29 1.72
C VAL A 54 5.10 -3.50 0.95
N THR A 55 5.57 -2.43 1.57
CA THR A 55 6.65 -1.59 1.03
C THR A 55 7.85 -1.66 1.93
N ILE A 56 9.05 -1.56 1.35
CA ILE A 56 10.31 -1.46 2.09
C ILE A 56 10.86 -0.06 1.82
N MET A 57 11.04 0.73 2.88
CA MET A 57 11.63 2.06 2.81
C MET A 57 12.89 2.12 3.65
N ASN A 58 13.81 3.00 3.29
CA ASN A 58 15.05 3.15 4.03
C ASN A 58 14.80 4.10 5.23
N ASP A 59 14.95 3.60 6.46
CA ASP A 59 14.65 4.34 7.70
C ASP A 59 15.57 5.55 7.94
N LYS A 60 16.59 5.72 7.10
CA LYS A 60 17.62 6.76 7.17
C LYS A 60 17.12 8.22 7.09
N GLY A 61 15.87 8.47 6.73
CA GLY A 61 15.39 9.81 6.37
C GLY A 61 14.27 10.40 7.24
N GLY A 62 13.73 9.66 8.21
CA GLY A 62 12.49 10.10 8.89
C GLY A 62 11.29 10.17 7.95
N HIS A 63 11.31 9.39 6.87
CA HIS A 63 10.19 9.28 5.94
C HIS A 63 9.08 8.47 6.60
N SER A 64 7.88 9.06 6.63
CA SER A 64 6.73 8.45 7.30
C SER A 64 5.93 7.59 6.33
N PRO A 65 5.37 6.46 6.79
CA PRO A 65 4.41 5.69 6.01
C PRO A 65 3.18 6.53 5.63
N ASP A 66 2.87 7.59 6.36
CA ASP A 66 1.84 8.59 6.04
C ASP A 66 1.97 9.19 4.63
N GLU A 67 3.19 9.48 4.15
CA GLU A 67 3.36 10.07 2.81
C GLU A 67 2.93 9.08 1.71
N ILE A 68 3.25 7.81 1.92
CA ILE A 68 2.86 6.71 1.03
C ILE A 68 1.36 6.49 1.14
N GLU A 69 0.81 6.48 2.36
CA GLU A 69 -0.63 6.36 2.61
C GLU A 69 -1.42 7.46 1.90
N ALA A 70 -1.03 8.71 2.06
CA ALA A 70 -1.68 9.84 1.43
C ALA A 70 -1.57 9.81 -0.10
N ALA A 71 -0.47 9.28 -0.65
CA ALA A 71 -0.31 9.11 -2.08
C ALA A 71 -1.20 7.97 -2.62
N VAL A 72 -1.25 6.85 -1.92
CA VAL A 72 -2.09 5.69 -2.26
C VAL A 72 -3.58 6.01 -2.11
N SER A 73 -3.96 6.74 -1.06
CA SER A 73 -5.36 7.14 -0.81
C SER A 73 -5.93 8.07 -1.89
N LYS A 74 -5.06 8.74 -2.67
CA LYS A 74 -5.46 9.57 -3.83
C LYS A 74 -5.62 8.77 -5.13
N VAL A 75 -5.27 7.48 -5.14
CA VAL A 75 -5.42 6.63 -6.33
C VAL A 75 -6.90 6.37 -6.57
N ALA A 76 -7.35 6.52 -7.82
CA ALA A 76 -8.74 6.28 -8.19
C ALA A 76 -9.11 4.80 -7.97
N GLY A 77 -10.18 4.55 -7.22
CA GLY A 77 -10.62 3.21 -6.83
C GLY A 77 -10.13 2.75 -5.46
N VAL A 78 -9.33 3.55 -4.75
CA VAL A 78 -9.02 3.34 -3.32
C VAL A 78 -10.08 4.03 -2.48
N GLU A 79 -10.76 3.26 -1.63
CA GLU A 79 -11.72 3.78 -0.66
C GLU A 79 -11.01 4.26 0.60
N SER A 80 -10.06 3.46 1.10
CA SER A 80 -9.33 3.72 2.33
C SER A 80 -8.01 2.98 2.36
N VAL A 81 -7.04 3.56 3.04
CA VAL A 81 -5.73 2.96 3.27
C VAL A 81 -5.48 2.97 4.77
N GLU A 82 -5.10 1.83 5.32
CA GLU A 82 -4.69 1.69 6.71
C GLU A 82 -3.29 1.10 6.79
N VAL A 83 -2.41 1.71 7.58
CA VAL A 83 -1.12 1.12 7.92
C VAL A 83 -1.33 0.12 9.05
N GLU A 84 -1.15 -1.18 8.77
CA GLU A 84 -1.31 -2.22 9.80
C GLU A 84 -0.06 -2.36 10.67
N GLU A 85 1.12 -2.31 10.07
CA GLU A 85 2.36 -2.61 10.79
C GLU A 85 3.57 -1.92 10.14
N VAL A 86 4.47 -1.42 10.99
CA VAL A 86 5.79 -0.94 10.58
C VAL A 86 6.82 -1.74 11.35
N GLY A 87 7.60 -2.55 10.65
CA GLY A 87 8.68 -3.37 11.20
C GLY A 87 10.04 -2.88 10.71
N LEU A 88 11.01 -2.79 11.61
CA LEU A 88 12.40 -2.58 11.24
C LEU A 88 13.03 -3.93 10.85
N LEU A 89 13.77 -3.95 9.73
CA LEU A 89 14.50 -5.09 9.17
C LEU A 89 15.99 -5.03 9.54
#